data_AF-A0A2H0N7U5-F1
#
_entry.id   AF-A0A2H0N7U5-F1
#
_cell.length_a   1.000
_cell.length_b   1.000
_cell.length_c   1.000
_cell.angle_alpha   90.00
_cell.angle_beta   90.00
_cell.angle_gamma   90.00
#
_symmetry.space_group_name_H-M   'P 1'
#
loop_
_entity.id
_entity.type
_entity.pdbx_description
1 polymer ?
#
loop_
_entity_poly.entity_id
_entity_poly.type
_entity_poly.pdbx_seq_one_letter_code
_entity_poly.pdbx_strand_id
1 'polypeptide(L)'
;MSHVIFSHTKSREKKYQQKILSQKQWFIDHDFPVFLPQNTNRDNSDKDYKAVKNKLYKLQKKWDKIESDYFKIISSFKHSKLLPKYISHITLYGPEGEFQAPNILYVRLRTTKDKKMILEAIGHELIHICLGKFFEKQNLSYEEIEWLVDNLILQSNLKKLFPNYKQQTIGKPRKNILMEILN
;
A
#
# COMPACT_ATOMS: atom_id res chain seq x y z
N MET A 1 4.64 -7.19 18.80
CA MET A 1 3.70 -7.48 17.69
C MET A 1 3.78 -6.33 16.71
N SER A 2 3.79 -6.61 15.40
CA SER A 2 3.79 -5.57 14.37
C SER A 2 2.49 -4.77 14.37
N HIS A 3 2.58 -3.46 14.10
CA HIS A 3 1.42 -2.57 14.08
C HIS A 3 1.57 -1.47 13.03
N VAL A 4 0.44 -1.03 12.46
CA VAL A 4 0.32 0.04 11.48
C VAL A 4 -0.21 1.30 12.16
N ILE A 5 0.61 2.34 12.17
CA ILE A 5 0.20 3.66 12.64
C ILE A 5 -0.30 4.48 11.46
N PHE A 6 -1.57 4.84 11.52
CA PHE A 6 -2.18 5.74 10.55
C PHE A 6 -1.82 7.19 10.84
N SER A 7 -1.43 7.93 9.80
CA SER A 7 -1.06 9.34 9.91
C SER A 7 -1.59 10.17 8.75
N HIS A 8 -1.86 11.44 9.01
CA HIS A 8 -2.01 12.47 7.99
C HIS A 8 -1.54 13.78 8.58
N THR A 9 -0.37 14.25 8.15
CA THR A 9 0.18 15.55 8.54
C THR A 9 0.34 16.43 7.32
N LYS A 10 0.10 17.74 7.48
CA LYS A 10 0.29 18.71 6.39
C LYS A 10 1.71 18.67 5.83
N SER A 11 2.71 18.54 6.72
CA SER A 11 4.13 18.50 6.33
C SER A 11 4.48 17.29 5.48
N ARG A 12 4.00 16.08 5.86
CA ARG A 12 4.26 14.87 5.08
C ARG A 12 3.47 14.86 3.78
N GLU A 13 2.23 15.36 3.80
CA GLU A 13 1.42 15.51 2.59
C GLU A 13 2.09 16.45 1.57
N LYS A 14 2.62 17.60 2.01
CA LYS A 14 3.35 18.53 1.13
C LYS A 14 4.60 17.90 0.53
N LYS A 15 5.39 17.19 1.34
CA LYS A 15 6.57 16.44 0.86
C LYS A 15 6.18 15.38 -0.18
N TYR A 16 5.10 14.64 0.08
CA TYR A 16 4.61 13.61 -0.83
C TYR A 16 4.11 14.20 -2.15
N GLN A 17 3.37 15.30 -2.12
CA GLN A 17 2.95 16.01 -3.34
C GLN A 17 4.14 16.45 -4.20
N GLN A 18 5.19 17.00 -3.59
CA GLN A 18 6.41 17.38 -4.31
C GLN A 18 7.08 16.19 -4.97
N LYS A 19 7.19 15.07 -4.24
CA LYS A 19 7.71 13.79 -4.78
C LYS A 19 6.90 13.36 -6.00
N ILE A 20 5.58 13.25 -5.88
CA ILE A 20 4.71 12.78 -6.96
C ILE A 20 4.75 13.70 -8.18
N LEU A 21 4.85 15.01 -7.98
CA LEU A 21 5.02 15.95 -9.07
C LEU A 21 6.36 15.79 -9.79
N SER A 22 7.44 15.49 -9.06
CA SER A 22 8.73 15.18 -9.69
C SER A 22 8.68 13.88 -10.52
N GLN A 23 7.76 12.97 -10.20
CA GLN A 23 7.52 11.72 -10.92
C GLN A 23 6.43 11.84 -12.01
N LYS A 24 5.87 13.04 -12.24
CA LYS A 24 4.75 13.25 -13.16
C LYS A 24 4.99 12.63 -14.54
N GLN A 25 6.18 12.84 -15.11
CA GLN A 25 6.49 12.34 -16.44
C GLN A 25 6.50 10.81 -16.47
N TRP A 26 7.07 10.17 -15.45
CA TRP A 26 7.09 8.71 -15.35
C TRP A 26 5.66 8.12 -15.36
N PHE A 27 4.72 8.71 -14.61
CA PHE A 27 3.33 8.24 -14.61
C PHE A 27 2.65 8.40 -15.98
N ILE A 28 2.98 9.46 -16.73
CA ILE A 28 2.46 9.69 -18.08
C ILE A 28 3.04 8.64 -19.05
N ASP A 29 4.35 8.43 -19.01
CA ASP A 29 5.05 7.54 -19.94
C ASP A 29 4.62 6.07 -19.77
N HIS A 30 4.17 5.68 -18.57
CA HIS A 30 3.75 4.31 -18.24
C HIS A 30 2.23 4.14 -18.14
N ASP A 31 1.43 5.15 -18.52
CA ASP A 31 -0.04 5.17 -18.38
C ASP A 31 -0.51 4.72 -16.97
N PHE A 32 0.22 5.13 -15.95
CA PHE A 32 0.02 4.62 -14.59
C PHE A 32 -1.04 5.45 -13.86
N PRO A 33 -2.11 4.84 -13.30
CA PRO A 33 -3.19 5.58 -12.64
C PRO A 33 -2.70 6.39 -11.42
N VAL A 34 -2.72 7.72 -11.54
CA VAL A 34 -2.24 8.63 -10.48
C VAL A 34 -3.18 9.83 -10.34
N PHE A 35 -3.38 10.29 -9.10
CA PHE A 35 -4.08 11.55 -8.83
C PHE A 35 -3.07 12.66 -8.52
N LEU A 36 -2.73 13.48 -9.52
CA LEU A 36 -1.76 14.55 -9.34
C LEU A 36 -2.37 15.80 -8.68
N PRO A 37 -1.62 16.54 -7.85
CA PRO A 37 -2.05 17.84 -7.37
C PRO A 37 -2.10 18.86 -8.52
N GLN A 38 -3.19 19.63 -8.59
CA GLN A 38 -3.40 20.64 -9.64
C GLN A 38 -2.55 21.91 -9.42
N ASN A 39 -2.14 22.19 -8.17
CA ASN A 39 -1.30 23.34 -7.81
C ASN A 39 -0.34 22.94 -6.68
N THR A 40 0.96 23.16 -6.88
CA THR A 40 2.05 22.89 -5.90
C THR A 40 1.93 23.68 -4.60
N ASN A 41 1.23 24.81 -4.64
CA ASN A 41 1.04 25.74 -3.52
C ASN A 41 -0.34 25.63 -2.86
N ARG A 42 -1.17 24.65 -3.25
CA ARG A 42 -2.45 24.46 -2.58
C ARG A 42 -2.18 23.84 -1.22
N ASP A 43 -2.01 24.70 -0.21
CA ASP A 43 -2.21 24.29 1.17
C ASP A 43 -3.60 23.65 1.22
N ASN A 44 -3.65 22.34 1.47
CA ASN A 44 -4.90 21.65 1.71
C ASN A 44 -5.65 22.48 2.75
N SER A 45 -6.87 22.90 2.42
CA SER A 45 -7.64 23.74 3.31
C SER A 45 -7.78 23.03 4.66
N ASP A 46 -7.89 23.77 5.76
CA ASP A 46 -8.13 23.15 7.08
C ASP A 46 -9.37 22.24 7.07
N LYS A 47 -10.31 22.51 6.16
CA LYS A 47 -11.49 21.70 5.89
C LYS A 47 -11.15 20.33 5.30
N ASP A 48 -10.24 20.26 4.31
CA ASP A 48 -9.78 19.00 3.73
C ASP A 48 -9.02 18.17 4.78
N TYR A 49 -8.17 18.83 5.56
CA TYR A 49 -7.41 18.19 6.64
C TYR A 49 -8.34 17.58 7.72
N LYS A 50 -9.32 18.35 8.21
CA LYS A 50 -10.32 17.86 9.18
C LYS A 50 -11.16 16.71 8.60
N ALA A 51 -11.54 16.77 7.33
CA ALA A 51 -12.29 15.72 6.67
C ALA A 51 -11.48 14.40 6.59
N VAL A 52 -10.17 14.47 6.32
CA VAL A 52 -9.29 13.29 6.32
C VAL A 52 -9.13 12.74 7.74
N LYS A 53 -9.01 13.59 8.77
CA LYS A 53 -8.88 13.15 10.18
C LYS A 53 -10.05 12.27 10.65
N ASN A 54 -11.28 12.62 10.31
CA ASN A 54 -12.44 11.78 10.66
C ASN A 54 -12.47 10.46 9.89
N LYS A 55 -12.03 10.46 8.63
CA LYS A 55 -11.91 9.23 7.83
C LYS A 55 -10.82 8.31 8.39
N LEU A 56 -9.71 8.88 8.86
CA LEU A 56 -8.59 8.19 9.50
C LEU A 56 -9.01 7.37 10.70
N TYR A 57 -9.78 7.95 11.63
CA TYR A 57 -10.25 7.22 12.81
C TYR A 57 -11.10 5.99 12.42
N LYS A 58 -11.99 6.16 11.43
CA LYS A 58 -12.80 5.04 10.92
C LYS A 58 -11.96 3.98 10.21
N LEU A 59 -10.93 4.41 9.47
CA LEU A 59 -9.99 3.52 8.81
C LEU A 59 -9.20 2.70 9.83
N GLN A 60 -8.63 3.36 10.84
CA GLN A 60 -7.90 2.72 11.92
C GLN A 60 -8.76 1.64 12.59
N LYS A 61 -9.98 1.99 13.02
CA LYS A 61 -10.92 1.01 13.59
C LYS A 61 -11.23 -0.19 12.70
N LYS A 62 -11.20 -0.03 11.37
CA LYS A 62 -11.42 -1.13 10.44
C LYS A 62 -10.17 -1.99 10.31
N TRP A 63 -9.00 -1.36 10.25
CA TRP A 63 -7.72 -2.06 10.20
C TRP A 63 -7.44 -2.83 11.49
N ASP A 64 -7.66 -2.23 12.67
CA ASP A 64 -7.45 -2.84 13.98
C ASP A 64 -8.19 -4.18 14.13
N LYS A 65 -9.34 -4.35 13.45
CA LYS A 65 -10.12 -5.59 13.46
C LYS A 65 -9.45 -6.76 12.73
N ILE A 66 -8.61 -6.48 11.74
CA ILE A 66 -7.97 -7.49 10.89
C ILE A 66 -6.46 -7.55 11.10
N GLU A 67 -5.87 -6.55 11.76
CA GLU A 67 -4.41 -6.37 11.82
C GLU A 67 -3.68 -7.56 12.44
N SER A 68 -4.21 -8.10 13.54
CA SER A 68 -3.63 -9.26 14.21
C SER A 68 -3.57 -10.48 13.27
N ASP A 69 -4.70 -10.78 12.63
CA ASP A 69 -4.80 -11.91 11.70
C ASP A 69 -3.94 -11.67 10.46
N TYR A 70 -3.91 -10.43 9.97
CA TYR A 70 -3.07 -10.03 8.85
C TYR A 70 -1.59 -10.34 9.14
N PHE A 71 -1.03 -9.80 10.23
CA PHE A 71 0.37 -10.04 10.56
C PHE A 71 0.67 -11.49 10.95
N LYS A 72 -0.29 -12.21 11.54
CA LYS A 72 -0.17 -13.65 11.77
C LYS A 72 -0.03 -14.41 10.45
N ILE A 73 -0.83 -14.06 9.44
CA ILE A 73 -0.73 -14.68 8.11
C ILE A 73 0.61 -14.29 7.45
N ILE A 74 0.99 -13.01 7.43
CA ILE A 74 2.29 -12.60 6.86
C ILE A 74 3.46 -13.31 7.53
N SER A 75 3.43 -13.48 8.86
CA SER A 75 4.50 -14.18 9.59
C SER A 75 4.66 -15.64 9.22
N SER A 76 3.63 -16.26 8.61
CA SER A 76 3.69 -17.64 8.11
C SER A 76 4.37 -17.74 6.75
N PHE A 77 4.50 -16.63 6.01
CA PHE A 77 5.20 -16.62 4.72
C PHE A 77 6.70 -16.74 4.93
N LYS A 78 7.35 -17.66 4.19
CA LYS A 78 8.80 -17.75 4.18
C LYS A 78 9.42 -16.44 3.70
N HIS A 79 10.60 -16.13 4.25
CA HIS A 79 11.38 -14.92 3.98
C HIS A 79 10.75 -13.59 4.40
N SER A 80 9.55 -13.60 4.97
CA SER A 80 8.91 -12.40 5.50
C SER A 80 9.74 -11.78 6.63
N LYS A 81 9.92 -10.46 6.57
CA LYS A 81 10.63 -9.68 7.59
C LYS A 81 9.71 -8.62 8.16
N LEU A 82 9.08 -8.97 9.26
CA LEU A 82 8.21 -8.08 10.00
C LEU A 82 9.01 -7.06 10.80
N LEU A 83 8.60 -5.81 10.72
CA LEU A 83 9.07 -4.71 11.55
C LEU A 83 8.08 -4.47 12.70
N PRO A 84 8.53 -3.95 13.85
CA PRO A 84 7.62 -3.66 14.95
C PRO A 84 6.58 -2.60 14.59
N LYS A 85 6.88 -1.70 13.65
CA LYS A 85 6.04 -0.55 13.34
C LYS A 85 6.11 -0.14 11.87
N TYR A 86 4.92 0.02 11.29
CA TYR A 86 4.70 0.58 9.97
C TYR A 86 3.93 1.90 10.07
N ILE A 87 4.12 2.79 9.11
CA ILE A 87 3.43 4.07 9.05
C ILE A 87 2.62 4.12 7.76
N SER A 88 1.30 4.11 7.86
CA SER A 88 0.41 4.36 6.74
C SER A 88 0.04 5.84 6.72
N HIS A 89 0.70 6.62 5.85
CA HIS A 89 0.32 8.00 5.59
C HIS A 89 -0.83 8.04 4.59
N ILE A 90 -1.97 8.54 5.05
CA ILE A 90 -3.15 8.71 4.23
C ILE A 90 -3.03 10.02 3.46
N THR A 91 -3.13 9.94 2.15
CA THR A 91 -2.92 11.08 1.24
C THR A 91 -4.14 11.32 0.34
N LEU A 92 -4.27 12.54 -0.18
CA LEU A 92 -5.30 12.88 -1.15
C LEU A 92 -4.82 12.75 -2.61
N TYR A 93 -3.53 12.45 -2.80
CA TYR A 93 -2.85 12.46 -4.08
C TYR A 93 -2.08 11.16 -4.29
N GLY A 94 -1.61 10.95 -5.52
CA GLY A 94 -0.80 9.81 -5.90
C GLY A 94 -1.55 8.60 -6.42
N PRO A 95 -0.86 7.45 -6.55
CA PRO A 95 -1.45 6.18 -6.94
C PRO A 95 -2.41 5.66 -5.86
N GLU A 96 -3.01 4.48 -6.07
CA GLU A 96 -3.89 3.88 -5.06
C GLU A 96 -3.12 3.54 -3.76
N GLY A 97 -1.93 2.96 -3.92
CA GLY A 97 -0.94 2.71 -2.89
C GLY A 97 0.47 2.93 -3.42
N GLU A 98 1.38 3.23 -2.51
CA GLU A 98 2.82 3.23 -2.75
C GLU A 98 3.53 2.92 -1.43
N PHE A 99 4.62 2.18 -1.47
CA PHE A 99 5.47 1.96 -0.31
C PHE A 99 6.79 2.73 -0.40
N GLN A 100 7.38 3.01 0.75
CA GLN A 100 8.73 3.50 0.91
C GLN A 100 9.41 2.70 2.03
N ALA A 101 10.40 1.91 1.64
CA ALA A 101 11.22 1.16 2.58
C ALA A 101 11.88 2.12 3.62
N PRO A 102 12.07 1.66 4.87
CA PRO A 102 11.80 0.30 5.33
C PRO A 102 10.37 0.08 5.83
N ASN A 103 9.55 1.11 6.05
CA ASN A 103 8.31 0.94 6.83
C ASN A 103 7.20 1.96 6.59
N ILE A 104 7.27 2.75 5.51
CA ILE A 104 6.28 3.79 5.21
C ILE A 104 5.42 3.33 4.05
N LEU A 105 4.12 3.60 4.14
CA LEU A 105 3.12 3.38 3.10
C LEU A 105 2.43 4.73 2.85
N TYR A 106 2.16 5.04 1.60
CA TYR A 106 1.31 6.14 1.18
C TYR A 106 0.07 5.54 0.53
N VAL A 107 -1.10 5.81 1.08
CA VAL A 107 -2.35 5.23 0.56
C VAL A 107 -3.37 6.34 0.33
N ARG A 108 -3.93 6.37 -0.88
CA ARG A 108 -4.85 7.44 -1.27
C ARG A 108 -6.24 7.24 -0.68
N LEU A 109 -6.82 8.31 -0.13
CA LEU A 109 -8.19 8.34 0.41
C LEU A 109 -8.97 9.58 -0.04
N ARG A 110 -9.21 9.66 -1.35
CA ARG A 110 -9.90 10.79 -1.96
C ARG A 110 -11.35 10.45 -2.30
N THR A 111 -11.56 9.36 -3.02
CA THR A 111 -12.84 9.01 -3.66
C THR A 111 -13.65 7.97 -2.87
N THR A 112 -14.86 7.66 -3.33
CA THR A 112 -15.66 6.54 -2.81
C THR A 112 -15.06 5.18 -3.19
N LYS A 113 -14.42 5.09 -4.38
CA LYS A 113 -13.65 3.91 -4.80
C LYS A 113 -12.51 3.65 -3.82
N ASP A 114 -11.70 4.68 -3.53
CA ASP A 114 -10.58 4.57 -2.58
C ASP A 114 -11.07 4.06 -1.21
N LYS A 115 -12.19 4.57 -0.69
CA LYS A 115 -12.75 4.11 0.60
C LYS A 115 -13.10 2.62 0.63
N LYS A 116 -13.45 2.03 -0.52
CA LYS A 116 -13.79 0.60 -0.62
C LYS A 116 -12.54 -0.26 -0.68
N MET A 117 -11.48 0.22 -1.34
CA MET A 117 -10.25 -0.53 -1.61
C MET A 117 -9.12 -0.25 -0.61
N ILE A 118 -9.25 0.75 0.25
CA ILE A 118 -8.14 1.22 1.10
C ILE A 118 -7.50 0.14 1.98
N LEU A 119 -8.29 -0.78 2.54
CA LEU A 119 -7.73 -1.87 3.36
C LEU A 119 -6.92 -2.85 2.50
N GLU A 120 -7.40 -3.10 1.28
CA GLU A 120 -6.74 -3.96 0.28
C GLU A 120 -5.42 -3.31 -0.16
N ALA A 121 -5.42 -2.00 -0.43
CA ALA A 121 -4.22 -1.24 -0.74
C ALA A 121 -3.20 -1.28 0.41
N ILE A 122 -3.62 -1.05 1.66
CA ILE A 122 -2.70 -1.14 2.81
C ILE A 122 -2.08 -2.54 2.91
N GLY A 123 -2.89 -3.60 2.77
CA GLY A 123 -2.39 -4.98 2.79
C GLY A 123 -1.41 -5.25 1.65
N HIS A 124 -1.75 -4.87 0.42
CA HIS A 124 -0.89 -5.02 -0.74
C HIS A 124 0.48 -4.36 -0.53
N GLU A 125 0.50 -3.07 -0.17
CA GLU A 125 1.75 -2.32 0.05
C GLU A 125 2.58 -2.86 1.22
N LEU A 126 1.94 -3.45 2.24
CA LEU A 126 2.66 -4.09 3.35
C LEU A 126 3.40 -5.34 2.91
N ILE A 127 2.87 -6.14 1.97
CA ILE A 127 3.54 -7.33 1.46
C ILE A 127 4.84 -6.94 0.74
N HIS A 128 4.80 -5.89 -0.10
CA HIS A 128 5.99 -5.32 -0.74
C HIS A 128 7.08 -5.01 0.27
N ILE A 129 6.74 -4.36 1.39
CA ILE A 129 7.71 -4.06 2.44
C ILE A 129 8.22 -5.34 3.12
N CYS A 130 7.33 -6.26 3.48
CA CYS A 130 7.67 -7.45 4.27
C CYS A 130 8.54 -8.45 3.50
N LEU A 131 8.40 -8.50 2.17
CA LEU A 131 9.15 -9.41 1.30
C LEU A 131 10.19 -8.69 0.43
N GLY A 132 10.31 -7.36 0.52
CA GLY A 132 11.15 -6.56 -0.37
C GLY A 132 12.60 -7.05 -0.48
N LYS A 133 13.25 -7.38 0.65
CA LYS A 133 14.62 -7.93 0.64
C LYS A 133 14.74 -9.26 -0.09
N PHE A 134 13.69 -10.09 -0.05
CA PHE A 134 13.65 -11.35 -0.78
C PHE A 134 13.44 -11.11 -2.27
N PHE A 135 12.52 -10.22 -2.64
CA PHE A 135 12.30 -9.82 -4.04
C PHE A 135 13.57 -9.23 -4.68
N GLU A 136 14.28 -8.35 -3.96
CA GLU A 136 15.59 -7.82 -4.37
C GLU A 136 16.62 -8.92 -4.61
N LYS A 137 16.72 -9.89 -3.67
CA LYS A 137 17.65 -11.02 -3.80
C LYS A 137 17.35 -11.90 -5.02
N GLN A 138 16.07 -12.05 -5.37
CA GLN A 138 15.63 -12.82 -6.53
C GLN A 138 15.74 -12.06 -7.85
N ASN A 139 16.16 -10.78 -7.82
CA ASN A 139 16.31 -9.90 -9.00
C ASN A 139 15.05 -9.87 -9.88
N LEU A 140 13.88 -9.76 -9.24
CA LEU A 140 12.58 -9.79 -9.91
C LEU A 140 12.26 -8.46 -10.59
N SER A 141 11.61 -8.53 -11.75
CA SER A 141 11.07 -7.33 -12.40
C SER A 141 9.85 -6.79 -11.65
N TYR A 142 9.50 -5.53 -11.89
CA TYR A 142 8.30 -4.91 -11.34
C TYR A 142 7.04 -5.76 -11.59
N GLU A 143 6.80 -6.19 -12.83
CA GLU A 143 5.66 -7.02 -13.20
C GLU A 143 5.62 -8.38 -12.47
N GLU A 144 6.79 -8.94 -12.17
CA GLU A 144 6.90 -10.21 -11.44
C GLU A 144 6.58 -10.02 -9.96
N ILE A 145 7.03 -8.91 -9.37
CA ILE A 145 6.75 -8.55 -7.98
C ILE A 145 5.26 -8.29 -7.79
N GLU A 146 4.65 -7.45 -8.64
CA GLU A 146 3.22 -7.13 -8.56
C GLU A 146 2.36 -8.40 -8.70
N TRP A 147 2.70 -9.28 -9.66
CA TRP A 147 2.03 -10.56 -9.82
C TRP A 147 2.15 -11.43 -8.56
N LEU A 148 3.33 -11.48 -7.93
CA LEU A 148 3.54 -12.24 -6.70
C LEU A 148 2.72 -11.68 -5.55
N VAL A 149 2.73 -10.37 -5.34
CA VAL A 149 1.98 -9.71 -4.25
C VAL A 149 0.49 -9.96 -4.40
N ASP A 150 -0.06 -9.80 -5.61
CA ASP A 150 -1.46 -10.11 -5.90
C ASP A 150 -1.78 -11.57 -5.58
N ASN A 151 -0.92 -12.50 -6.01
CA ASN A 151 -1.16 -13.93 -5.81
C ASN A 151 -0.94 -14.39 -4.37
N LEU A 152 -0.09 -13.72 -3.59
CA LEU A 152 0.02 -13.95 -2.15
C LEU A 152 -1.28 -13.59 -1.44
N ILE A 153 -1.97 -12.54 -1.87
CA ILE A 153 -3.30 -12.21 -1.31
C ILE A 153 -4.34 -13.25 -1.74
N LEU A 154 -4.36 -13.59 -3.03
CA LEU A 154 -5.38 -14.46 -3.61
C LEU A 154 -5.26 -15.94 -3.19
N GLN A 155 -4.04 -16.44 -2.99
CA GLN A 155 -3.76 -17.86 -2.76
C GLN A 155 -3.45 -18.19 -1.29
N SER A 156 -3.44 -17.20 -0.40
CA SER A 156 -3.26 -17.42 1.05
C SER A 156 -4.55 -17.15 1.85
N ASN A 157 -4.45 -17.31 3.17
CA ASN A 157 -5.52 -16.93 4.08
C ASN A 157 -5.84 -15.42 4.07
N LEU A 158 -5.00 -14.57 3.45
CA LEU A 158 -5.30 -13.15 3.26
C LEU A 158 -6.57 -12.93 2.44
N LYS A 159 -6.94 -13.86 1.54
CA LYS A 159 -8.19 -13.79 0.79
C LYS A 159 -9.42 -13.75 1.68
N LYS A 160 -9.36 -14.32 2.89
CA LYS A 160 -10.44 -14.26 3.89
C LYS A 160 -10.59 -12.86 4.50
N LEU A 161 -9.48 -12.14 4.67
CA LEU A 161 -9.47 -10.75 5.14
C LEU A 161 -9.86 -9.77 4.03
N PHE A 162 -9.55 -10.11 2.79
CA PHE A 162 -9.83 -9.31 1.59
C PHE A 162 -10.66 -10.11 0.56
N PRO A 163 -11.93 -10.45 0.87
CA PRO A 163 -12.74 -11.33 0.02
C PRO A 163 -12.98 -10.76 -1.37
N ASN A 164 -13.03 -9.44 -1.49
CA ASN A 164 -13.28 -8.74 -2.75
C ASN A 164 -12.00 -8.37 -3.52
N TYR A 165 -10.83 -8.75 -3.00
CA TYR A 165 -9.55 -8.47 -3.65
C TYR A 165 -9.54 -9.03 -5.07
N LYS A 166 -9.21 -8.16 -6.03
CA LYS A 166 -8.98 -8.52 -7.43
C LYS A 166 -7.52 -8.28 -7.75
N GLN A 167 -6.96 -9.14 -8.59
CA GLN A 167 -5.63 -8.96 -9.14
C GLN A 167 -5.54 -7.57 -9.78
N GLN A 168 -4.54 -6.79 -9.38
CA GLN A 168 -4.36 -5.40 -9.82
C GLN A 168 -3.57 -5.33 -11.13
N THR A 169 -2.70 -6.31 -11.40
CA THR A 169 -1.83 -6.30 -12.58
C THR A 169 -1.92 -7.61 -13.38
N ILE A 170 -1.84 -7.55 -14.72
CA ILE A 170 -1.56 -8.73 -15.56
C ILE A 170 -0.04 -8.93 -15.58
N GLY A 171 0.57 -9.07 -14.40
CA GLY A 171 2.01 -9.20 -14.28
C GLY A 171 2.52 -10.56 -14.78
N LYS A 172 3.85 -10.72 -14.80
CA LYS A 172 4.51 -11.90 -15.34
C LYS A 172 4.57 -13.03 -14.29
N PRO A 173 4.03 -14.23 -14.57
CA PRO A 173 3.95 -15.29 -13.58
C PRO A 173 5.31 -15.80 -13.06
N ARG A 174 5.37 -16.02 -11.74
CA ARG A 174 6.51 -16.60 -11.01
C ARG A 174 6.04 -17.65 -9.98
N LYS A 175 5.35 -18.68 -10.48
CA LYS A 175 4.71 -19.71 -9.64
C LYS A 175 5.67 -20.43 -8.69
N ASN A 176 6.89 -20.73 -9.14
CA ASN A 176 7.91 -21.38 -8.30
C ASN A 176 8.23 -20.54 -7.05
N ILE A 177 8.42 -19.24 -7.21
CA ILE A 177 8.72 -18.31 -6.11
C ILE A 177 7.49 -18.14 -5.21
N LEU A 178 6.29 -18.06 -5.79
CA LEU A 178 5.06 -18.01 -5.01
C LEU A 178 4.93 -19.22 -4.07
N MET A 179 5.15 -20.43 -4.59
CA MET A 179 5.11 -21.65 -3.79
C MET A 179 6.23 -21.70 -2.76
N GLU A 180 7.41 -21.14 -3.05
CA GLU A 180 8.49 -21.01 -2.07
C GLU A 180 8.12 -20.10 -0.90
N ILE A 181 7.35 -19.03 -1.15
CA ILE A 181 6.90 -18.12 -0.10
C ILE A 181 5.77 -18.76 0.74
N LEU A 182 4.89 -19.53 0.12
CA LEU A 182 3.69 -20.11 0.77
C LEU A 182 3.94 -21.43 1.51
N ASN A 183 4.90 -22.25 1.07
CA ASN A 183 5.30 -23.52 1.70
C ASN A 183 6.51 -23.32 2.60
#